data_AF-A0A426Y9M5-F1
#
_entry.id   AF-A0A426Y9M5-F1
#
_cell.length_a   1.000
_cell.length_b   1.000
_cell.length_c   1.000
_cell.angle_alpha   90.00
_cell.angle_beta   90.00
_cell.angle_gamma   90.00
#
_symmetry.space_group_name_H-M   'P 1'
#
loop_
_entity.id
_entity.type
_entity.pdbx_description
1 polymer ?
#
loop_
_entity_poly.entity_id
_entity_poly.type
_entity_poly.pdbx_seq_one_letter_code
_entity_poly.pdbx_strand_id
1 'polypeptide(L)'
;MRTNYRLAEKEVAVVLSSVAEAVDRSDPMSRDDALTHLSSLVSRLQGLKRKVRISWQALRLIFKDCCLMMRSLNLEQLEEGSRVENLQSQRCRARLEHLDSVADADKFAEWKDVRLTRILVDYMLRMSYYDTAKKLAETSKMQVYFYVEE
;
A
#
# COMPACT_ATOMS: atom_id res chain seq x y z
N MET A 1 -15.74 -14.68 22.44
CA MET A 1 -16.63 -13.49 22.54
C MET A 1 -18.11 -13.84 22.40
N ARG A 2 -18.53 -14.54 21.33
CA ARG A 2 -19.93 -15.01 21.17
C ARG A 2 -20.46 -15.81 22.36
N THR A 3 -19.64 -16.66 22.98
CA THR A 3 -20.00 -17.43 24.18
C THR A 3 -20.31 -16.55 25.38
N ASN A 4 -19.52 -15.49 25.60
CA ASN A 4 -19.72 -14.55 26.71
C ASN A 4 -20.94 -13.66 26.48
N TYR A 5 -21.19 -13.27 25.23
CA TYR A 5 -22.40 -12.55 24.84
C TYR A 5 -23.66 -13.39 25.10
N ARG A 6 -23.68 -14.66 24.68
CA ARG A 6 -24.79 -15.60 24.97
C ARG A 6 -24.98 -15.84 26.47
N LEU A 7 -23.90 -15.86 27.25
CA LEU A 7 -23.99 -15.99 28.70
C LEU A 7 -24.62 -14.74 29.34
N ALA A 8 -24.27 -13.55 28.84
CA ALA A 8 -24.87 -12.30 29.29
C ALA A 8 -26.37 -12.22 28.93
N GLU A 9 -26.76 -12.63 27.72
CA GLU A 9 -28.17 -12.72 27.33
C GLU A 9 -28.97 -13.66 28.24
N LYS A 10 -28.40 -14.82 28.60
CA LYS A 10 -29.03 -15.76 29.54
C LYS A 10 -29.22 -15.14 30.93
N GLU A 11 -28.21 -14.45 31.46
CA GLU A 11 -28.32 -13.79 32.77
C GLU A 11 -29.37 -12.66 32.77
N VAL A 12 -29.46 -11.89 31.68
CA VAL A 12 -30.51 -10.88 31.49
C VAL A 12 -31.90 -11.53 31.43
N ALA A 13 -32.03 -12.61 30.67
CA ALA A 13 -33.30 -13.34 30.53
C ALA A 13 -33.80 -13.88 31.87
N VAL A 14 -32.89 -14.44 32.69
CA VAL A 14 -33.24 -14.94 34.03
C VAL A 14 -33.63 -13.80 34.97
N VAL A 15 -32.96 -12.65 34.92
CA VAL A 15 -33.37 -11.48 35.73
C VAL A 15 -34.76 -10.98 35.31
N LEU A 16 -35.04 -10.92 34.00
CA LEU A 16 -36.34 -10.51 33.47
C LEU A 16 -37.46 -11.48 33.86
N SER A 17 -37.22 -12.79 33.78
CA SER A 17 -38.21 -13.80 34.18
C SER A 17 -38.46 -13.77 35.69
N SER A 18 -37.42 -13.66 36.52
CA SER A 18 -37.57 -13.57 37.98
C SER A 18 -38.31 -12.30 38.42
N VAL A 19 -38.16 -11.19 37.68
CA VAL A 19 -38.94 -9.97 37.93
C VAL A 19 -40.40 -10.16 37.50
N ALA A 20 -40.66 -10.77 36.35
CA ALA A 20 -42.02 -11.05 35.87
C ALA A 20 -42.78 -11.98 36.83
N GLU A 21 -42.14 -13.06 37.29
CA GLU A 21 -42.69 -14.00 38.27
C GLU A 21 -42.97 -13.35 39.63
N ALA A 22 -42.21 -12.31 40.02
CA ALA A 22 -42.45 -11.57 41.26
C ALA A 22 -43.64 -10.61 41.16
N VAL A 23 -43.97 -10.11 39.95
CA VAL A 23 -45.11 -9.23 39.68
C VAL A 23 -46.42 -10.01 39.58
N ASP A 24 -46.36 -11.25 39.08
CA ASP A 24 -47.54 -12.10 38.84
C ASP A 24 -48.01 -12.86 40.09
N ARG A 25 -47.35 -12.70 41.25
CA ARG A 25 -47.75 -13.37 42.50
C ARG A 25 -49.01 -12.73 43.08
N SER A 26 -50.01 -13.57 43.37
CA SER A 26 -51.27 -13.19 44.02
C SER A 26 -51.13 -12.90 45.52
N ASP A 27 -50.13 -13.50 46.18
CA ASP A 27 -49.90 -13.37 47.62
C ASP A 27 -48.98 -12.19 47.96
N PRO A 28 -49.29 -11.39 49.00
CA PRO A 28 -48.45 -10.27 49.43
C PRO A 28 -47.11 -10.78 49.96
N MET A 29 -46.02 -10.50 49.23
CA MET A 29 -44.66 -10.82 49.67
C MET A 29 -44.29 -10.02 50.93
N SER A 30 -43.72 -10.70 51.94
CA SER A 30 -43.20 -10.03 53.13
C SER A 30 -42.13 -9.00 52.74
N ARG A 31 -42.05 -7.91 53.50
CA ARG A 31 -41.09 -6.83 53.24
C ARG A 31 -39.65 -7.34 53.18
N ASP A 32 -39.26 -8.23 54.10
CA ASP A 32 -37.89 -8.74 54.18
C ASP A 32 -37.55 -9.67 53.01
N ASP A 33 -38.52 -10.45 52.54
CA ASP A 33 -38.37 -11.32 51.35
C ASP A 33 -38.23 -10.48 50.07
N ALA A 34 -39.00 -9.40 49.97
CA ALA A 34 -38.90 -8.45 48.86
C ALA A 34 -37.52 -7.78 48.82
N LEU A 35 -37.01 -7.33 49.97
CA LEU A 35 -35.68 -6.72 50.08
C LEU A 35 -34.55 -7.70 49.74
N THR A 36 -34.67 -8.95 50.17
CA THR A 36 -33.71 -10.02 49.86
C THR A 36 -33.70 -10.34 48.36
N HIS A 37 -34.89 -10.47 47.76
CA HIS A 37 -35.03 -10.73 46.33
C HIS A 37 -34.42 -9.60 45.49
N LEU A 38 -34.74 -8.34 45.79
CA LEU A 38 -34.17 -7.17 45.10
C LEU A 38 -32.64 -7.09 45.27
N SER A 39 -32.12 -7.33 46.48
CA SER A 39 -30.67 -7.31 46.75
C SER A 39 -29.91 -8.35 45.92
N SER A 40 -30.50 -9.53 45.72
CA SER A 40 -29.94 -10.58 44.87
C SER A 40 -29.90 -10.16 43.39
N LEU A 41 -30.98 -9.56 42.88
CA LEU A 41 -31.07 -9.09 41.49
C LEU A 41 -30.10 -7.93 41.24
N VAL A 42 -29.99 -6.98 42.17
CA VAL A 42 -29.03 -5.87 42.09
C VAL A 42 -27.59 -6.41 42.03
N SER A 43 -27.25 -7.39 42.86
CA SER A 43 -25.91 -8.01 42.86
C SER A 43 -25.58 -8.67 41.52
N ARG A 44 -26.55 -9.37 40.91
CA ARG A 44 -26.41 -9.99 39.58
C ARG A 44 -26.23 -8.95 38.49
N LEU A 45 -27.04 -7.89 38.48
CA LEU A 45 -26.94 -6.78 37.52
C LEU A 45 -25.60 -6.03 37.64
N GLN A 46 -25.10 -5.81 38.85
CA GLN A 46 -23.78 -5.21 39.06
C GLN A 46 -22.65 -6.12 38.57
N GLY A 47 -22.77 -7.44 38.76
CA GLY A 47 -21.86 -8.43 38.19
C GLY A 47 -21.86 -8.39 36.65
N LEU A 48 -23.04 -8.35 36.05
CA LEU A 48 -23.21 -8.28 34.59
C LEU A 48 -22.63 -6.98 34.02
N LYS A 49 -22.91 -5.83 34.64
CA LYS A 49 -22.34 -4.52 34.27
C LYS A 49 -20.81 -4.56 34.24
N ARG A 50 -20.17 -5.20 35.23
CA ARG A 50 -18.70 -5.36 35.26
C ARG A 50 -18.20 -6.21 34.10
N LYS A 51 -18.83 -7.36 33.84
CA LYS A 51 -18.44 -8.27 32.73
C LYS A 51 -18.56 -7.60 31.36
N VAL A 52 -19.67 -6.90 31.12
CA VAL A 52 -19.90 -6.13 29.89
C VAL A 52 -18.81 -5.06 29.73
N ARG A 53 -18.55 -4.27 30.78
CA ARG A 53 -17.50 -3.24 30.75
C ARG A 53 -16.12 -3.80 30.42
N ILE A 54 -15.73 -4.93 31.02
CA ILE A 54 -14.44 -5.59 30.74
C ILE A 54 -14.37 -6.08 29.30
N SER A 55 -15.45 -6.71 28.79
CA SER A 55 -15.50 -7.17 27.40
C SER A 55 -15.41 -6.02 26.40
N TRP A 56 -16.05 -4.88 26.70
CA TRP A 56 -15.95 -3.66 25.89
C TRP A 56 -14.54 -3.08 25.90
N GLN A 57 -13.88 -3.05 27.06
CA GLN A 57 -12.48 -2.59 27.17
C GLN A 57 -11.52 -3.50 26.40
N ALA A 58 -11.69 -4.82 26.49
CA ALA A 58 -10.91 -5.78 25.74
C ALA A 58 -11.09 -5.60 24.22
N LEU A 59 -12.33 -5.46 23.74
CA LEU A 59 -12.60 -5.21 22.32
C LEU A 59 -11.97 -3.90 21.84
N ARG A 60 -12.04 -2.85 22.66
CA ARG A 60 -11.43 -1.55 22.37
C ARG A 60 -9.91 -1.66 22.22
N LEU A 61 -9.24 -2.41 23.09
CA LEU A 61 -7.80 -2.65 23.02
C LEU A 61 -7.44 -3.42 21.74
N ILE A 62 -8.13 -4.53 21.48
CA ILE A 62 -7.91 -5.34 20.26
C ILE A 62 -8.07 -4.49 19.00
N PHE A 63 -9.13 -3.67 18.93
CA PHE A 63 -9.35 -2.79 17.79
C PHE A 63 -8.23 -1.75 17.62
N LYS A 64 -7.74 -1.19 18.74
CA LYS A 64 -6.63 -0.23 18.72
C LYS A 64 -5.34 -0.90 18.23
N ASP A 65 -5.03 -2.10 18.71
CA ASP A 65 -3.83 -2.85 18.35
C ASP A 65 -3.87 -3.29 16.88
N CYS A 66 -5.01 -3.77 16.39
CA CYS A 66 -5.19 -4.07 14.96
C CYS A 66 -5.01 -2.83 14.08
N CYS A 67 -5.51 -1.66 14.49
CA CYS A 67 -5.32 -0.41 13.75
C CYS A 67 -3.84 0.02 13.72
N LEU A 68 -3.13 -0.10 14.84
CA LEU A 68 -1.70 0.21 14.92
C LEU A 68 -0.88 -0.74 14.05
N MET A 69 -1.17 -2.04 14.10
CA MET A 69 -0.51 -3.04 13.27
C MET A 69 -0.71 -2.78 11.78
N MET A 70 -1.95 -2.48 11.36
CA MET A 70 -2.24 -2.11 9.96
C MET A 70 -1.49 -0.85 9.53
N ARG A 71 -1.34 0.14 10.42
CA ARG A 71 -0.58 1.37 10.14
C ARG A 71 0.93 1.10 10.03
N SER A 72 1.50 0.32 10.95
CA SER A 72 2.93 -0.05 10.92
C SER A 72 3.27 -0.81 9.65
N LEU A 73 2.44 -1.78 9.25
CA LEU A 73 2.68 -2.56 8.03
C LEU A 73 2.63 -1.67 6.78
N ASN A 74 1.66 -0.75 6.69
CA ASN A 74 1.60 0.18 5.54
C ASN A 74 2.81 1.13 5.49
N LEU A 75 3.31 1.57 6.65
CA LEU A 75 4.46 2.47 6.72
C LEU A 75 5.75 1.79 6.26
N GLU A 76 5.96 0.54 6.68
CA GLU A 76 7.10 -0.28 6.28
C GLU A 76 7.08 -0.58 4.77
N GLN A 77 5.91 -0.89 4.21
CA GLN A 77 5.75 -1.12 2.76
C GLN A 77 6.01 0.16 1.95
N LEU A 78 5.58 1.33 2.44
CA LEU A 78 5.88 2.63 1.82
C LEU A 78 7.38 2.95 1.87
N GLU A 79 8.04 2.69 3.00
CA GLU A 79 9.46 2.94 3.16
C GLU A 79 10.30 2.02 2.26
N GLU A 80 9.94 0.74 2.15
CA GLU A 80 10.60 -0.20 1.24
C GLU A 80 10.36 0.16 -0.23
N GLY A 81 9.13 0.55 -0.59
CA GLY A 81 8.83 1.07 -1.93
C GLY A 81 9.69 2.29 -2.29
N SER A 82 9.81 3.24 -1.35
CA SER A 82 10.65 4.43 -1.52
C SER A 82 12.14 4.09 -1.68
N ARG A 83 12.65 3.08 -0.96
CA ARG A 83 14.05 2.64 -1.07
C ARG A 83 14.38 2.13 -2.46
N VAL A 84 13.51 1.28 -3.03
CA VAL A 84 13.71 0.70 -4.36
C VAL A 84 13.64 1.79 -5.44
N GLU A 85 12.65 2.69 -5.38
CA GLU A 85 12.51 3.80 -6.33
C GLU A 85 13.68 4.78 -6.25
N ASN A 86 14.19 5.05 -5.05
CA ASN A 86 15.35 5.93 -4.86
C ASN A 86 16.62 5.30 -5.44
N LEU A 87 16.83 3.99 -5.28
CA LEU A 87 17.97 3.30 -5.87
C LEU A 87 17.94 3.34 -7.41
N GLN A 88 16.76 3.15 -8.00
CA GLN A 88 16.60 3.28 -9.46
C GLN A 88 16.83 4.73 -9.92
N SER A 89 16.30 5.70 -9.18
CA SER A 89 16.52 7.13 -9.46
C SER A 89 18.00 7.51 -9.37
N GLN A 90 18.73 6.99 -8.40
CA GLN A 90 20.17 7.18 -8.27
C GLN A 90 20.94 6.57 -9.45
N ARG A 91 20.58 5.37 -9.89
CA ARG A 91 21.18 4.73 -11.07
C ARG A 91 20.95 5.54 -12.35
N CYS A 92 19.72 6.02 -12.57
CA CYS A 92 19.43 6.90 -13.70
C CYS A 92 20.19 8.22 -13.62
N ARG A 93 20.27 8.84 -12.43
CA ARG A 93 21.07 10.05 -12.21
C ARG A 93 22.54 9.83 -12.54
N ALA A 94 23.15 8.76 -12.05
CA ALA A 94 24.56 8.43 -12.34
C ALA A 94 24.80 8.21 -13.84
N ARG A 95 23.86 7.57 -14.55
CA ARG A 95 23.94 7.42 -16.01
C ARG A 95 23.87 8.76 -16.74
N LEU A 96 22.98 9.66 -16.31
CA LEU A 96 22.85 10.98 -16.90
C LEU A 96 24.09 11.83 -16.64
N GLU A 97 24.62 11.81 -15.41
CA GLU A 97 25.86 12.52 -15.05
C GLU A 97 27.06 12.00 -15.85
N HIS A 98 27.15 10.69 -16.06
CA HIS A 98 28.17 10.12 -16.94
C HIS A 98 28.00 10.59 -18.39
N LEU A 99 26.77 10.55 -18.93
CA LEU A 99 26.49 11.04 -20.28
C LEU A 99 26.81 12.53 -20.43
N ASP A 100 26.47 13.34 -19.43
CA ASP A 100 26.74 14.78 -19.40
C ASP A 100 28.26 15.05 -19.35
N SER A 101 29.00 14.29 -18.55
CA SER A 101 30.47 14.38 -18.48
C SER A 101 31.18 14.00 -19.78
N VAL A 102 30.56 13.15 -20.59
CA VAL A 102 31.09 12.69 -21.88
C VAL A 102 30.56 13.54 -23.05
N ALA A 103 29.44 14.24 -22.84
CA ALA A 103 28.82 15.17 -23.78
C ALA A 103 29.57 16.51 -23.79
N ASP A 104 30.83 16.46 -24.20
CA ASP A 104 31.54 17.64 -24.68
C ASP A 104 30.78 18.18 -25.90
N ALA A 105 30.38 19.46 -25.88
CA ALA A 105 29.51 20.05 -26.90
C ALA A 105 30.10 19.91 -28.32
N ASP A 106 31.43 19.95 -28.41
CA ASP A 106 32.18 19.78 -29.66
C ASP A 106 32.14 18.32 -30.17
N LYS A 107 32.27 17.33 -29.28
CA LYS A 107 32.15 15.90 -29.64
C LYS A 107 30.72 15.52 -30.03
N PHE A 108 29.73 16.12 -29.38
CA PHE A 108 28.32 15.89 -29.71
C PHE A 108 27.97 16.46 -31.09
N ALA A 109 28.50 17.64 -31.43
CA ALA A 109 28.35 18.23 -32.75
C ALA A 109 28.98 17.36 -33.85
N GLU A 110 30.20 16.85 -33.61
CA GLU A 110 30.89 15.91 -34.50
C GLU A 110 30.09 14.61 -34.68
N TRP A 111 29.61 14.01 -33.59
CA TRP A 111 28.79 12.79 -33.64
C TRP A 111 27.47 12.99 -34.41
N LYS A 112 26.83 14.15 -34.22
CA LYS A 112 25.61 14.51 -34.95
C LYS A 112 25.87 14.61 -36.45
N ASP A 113 26.97 15.24 -36.84
CA ASP A 113 27.34 15.44 -38.25
C ASP A 113 27.74 14.13 -38.93
N VAL A 114 28.51 13.29 -38.26
CA VAL A 114 28.91 11.95 -38.75
C VAL A 114 27.68 11.04 -38.90
N ARG A 115 26.78 11.01 -37.90
CA ARG A 115 25.56 10.19 -37.97
C ARG A 115 24.62 10.66 -39.07
N LEU A 116 24.44 11.98 -39.21
CA LEU A 116 23.60 12.57 -40.25
C LEU A 116 24.17 12.28 -41.64
N THR A 117 25.47 12.48 -41.82
CA THR A 117 26.18 12.17 -43.07
C THR A 117 26.01 10.69 -43.43
N ARG A 118 26.12 9.76 -42.47
CA ARG A 118 25.93 8.33 -42.71
C ARG A 118 24.52 8.00 -43.21
N ILE A 119 23.49 8.58 -42.59
CA ILE A 119 22.09 8.37 -42.97
C ILE A 119 21.84 8.93 -44.37
N LEU A 120 22.40 10.10 -44.67
CA LEU A 120 22.24 10.75 -45.96
C LEU A 120 22.92 9.97 -47.10
N VAL A 121 24.14 9.46 -46.86
CA VAL A 121 24.85 8.59 -47.82
C VAL A 121 24.07 7.30 -48.05
N ASP A 122 23.58 6.63 -47.01
CA ASP A 122 22.76 5.41 -47.13
C ASP A 122 21.48 5.67 -47.94
N TYR A 123 20.80 6.79 -47.67
CA TYR A 123 19.64 7.21 -48.44
C TYR A 123 19.97 7.45 -49.92
N MET A 124 21.05 8.17 -50.22
CA MET A 124 21.48 8.44 -51.60
C MET A 124 21.84 7.14 -52.34
N LEU A 125 22.46 6.17 -51.67
CA LEU A 125 22.76 4.86 -52.25
C LEU A 125 21.50 4.06 -52.58
N ARG A 126 20.49 4.06 -51.69
CA ARG A 126 19.19 3.40 -51.95
C ARG A 126 18.41 4.04 -53.09
N MET A 127 18.57 5.34 -53.28
CA MET A 127 17.95 6.11 -54.37
C MET A 127 18.78 6.10 -55.66
N SER A 128 19.85 5.28 -55.72
CA SER A 128 20.76 5.15 -56.87
C SER A 128 21.53 6.43 -57.25
N TYR A 129 21.67 7.38 -56.33
CA TYR A 129 22.51 8.58 -56.49
C TYR A 129 23.97 8.29 -56.10
N TYR A 130 24.60 7.34 -56.78
CA TYR A 130 25.94 6.84 -56.44
C TYR A 130 27.03 7.91 -56.49
N ASP A 131 27.05 8.73 -57.55
CA ASP A 131 28.07 9.78 -57.71
C ASP A 131 27.98 10.83 -56.61
N THR A 132 26.76 11.21 -56.23
CA THR A 132 26.49 12.19 -55.18
C THR A 132 26.83 11.62 -53.80
N ALA A 133 26.46 10.36 -53.54
CA ALA A 133 26.79 9.65 -52.31
C ALA A 133 28.31 9.53 -52.12
N LYS A 134 29.04 9.21 -53.19
CA LYS A 134 30.49 9.07 -53.18
C LYS A 134 31.19 10.41 -52.91
N LYS A 135 30.78 11.48 -53.61
CA LYS A 135 31.32 12.84 -53.39
C LYS A 135 31.07 13.35 -51.96
N LEU A 136 29.89 13.07 -51.41
CA LEU A 136 29.55 13.45 -50.04
C LEU A 136 30.41 12.68 -49.02
N ALA A 137 30.60 11.37 -49.21
CA ALA A 137 31.45 10.55 -48.36
C ALA A 137 32.92 11.00 -48.39
N GLU A 138 33.43 11.36 -49.57
CA GLU A 138 34.80 11.87 -49.76
C GLU A 138 34.99 13.25 -49.09
N THR A 139 34.02 14.16 -49.24
CA THR A 139 34.06 15.50 -48.64
C THR A 139 34.06 15.44 -47.12
N SER A 140 33.30 14.51 -46.54
CA SER A 140 33.21 14.29 -45.09
C SER A 140 34.27 13.30 -44.55
N LYS A 141 35.25 12.88 -45.36
CA LYS A 141 36.33 11.93 -44.99
C LYS A 141 35.83 10.62 -44.36
N MET A 142 34.68 10.12 -44.79
CA MET A 142 34.07 8.90 -44.26
C MET A 142 34.58 7.70 -45.07
N GLN A 143 35.33 6.77 -44.46
CA GLN A 143 35.76 5.52 -45.13
C GLN A 143 34.55 4.59 -45.31
N VAL A 144 33.83 4.75 -46.41
CA VAL A 144 32.77 3.82 -46.81
C VAL A 144 33.43 2.70 -47.61
N TYR A 145 33.56 1.52 -47.01
CA TYR A 145 33.98 0.32 -47.74
C TYR A 145 32.88 -0.06 -48.73
N PHE A 146 33.08 0.28 -50.01
CA PHE A 146 32.24 -0.14 -51.12
C PHE A 146 32.55 -1.61 -51.43
N TYR A 147 31.61 -2.51 -51.15
CA TYR A 147 31.55 -3.79 -51.85
C TYR A 147 30.73 -3.56 -53.12
N VAL A 148 31.41 -3.29 -54.23
CA VAL A 148 30.84 -3.35 -55.57
C VAL A 148 31.18 -4.75 -56.09
N GLU A 149 30.20 -5.66 -56.10
CA GLU A 149 30.25 -6.79 -57.03
C GLU A 149 29.92 -6.22 -58.42
N GLU A 150 30.85 -6.44 -59.35
CA GLU A 150 30.70 -6.16 -60.79
C GLU A 150 29.60 -7.01 -61.45
#